data_AF-A0A2R6RI49-F1
#
_entry.id   AF-A0A2R6RI49-F1
#
_cell.length_a   1.000
_cell.length_b   1.000
_cell.length_c   1.000
_cell.angle_alpha   90.00
_cell.angle_beta   90.00
_cell.angle_gamma   90.00
#
_symmetry.space_group_name_H-M   'P 1'
#
loop_
_entity.id
_entity.type
_entity.pdbx_description
1 polymer ?
#
loop_
_entity_poly.entity_id
_entity_poly.type
_entity_poly.pdbx_seq_one_letter_code
_entity_poly.pdbx_strand_id
1 'polypeptide(L)'
;MTKLSAAMKAWRGPIVDILNDNRCFNSSAEGGKRWRVLVKMLFETDKTALTELLSRITTAPSANIFTNREYEMLLRSLNLRRLSYVLLTGEKNQFLTQLPTIQEKLVDTLRSVTAPIVQSEVYLCVRVLLCRLSPHNLSSFWPVILTELYRVFEQVTGSLPSDGSEELGLILAASKLLDLLLVLQTEEFQIHQWIFITDTVDAVYRPDQWSPAAMLDCLAEIVGELPSEGSSKHLDHVVSTSPTTPSVGTRILRRPFLRNLHQIDSIRDLVPFFNQASIAYYESVYSSDGRVDWEAVEEGLYEDMFEGR
;
A
#
# COMPACT_ATOMS: atom_id res chain seq x y z
N MET A 1 -30.70 -15.57 -21.18
CA MET A 1 -29.91 -15.97 -20.00
C MET A 1 -29.35 -17.40 -20.05
N THR A 2 -29.84 -18.31 -20.91
CA THR A 2 -29.39 -19.73 -20.96
C THR A 2 -28.00 -19.98 -21.56
N LYS A 3 -27.48 -19.10 -22.43
CA LYS A 3 -26.14 -19.25 -23.03
C LYS A 3 -24.96 -18.93 -22.09
N LEU A 4 -25.21 -18.21 -20.99
CA LEU A 4 -24.17 -17.79 -20.04
C LEU A 4 -23.78 -18.91 -19.06
N SER A 5 -24.71 -19.81 -18.73
CA SER A 5 -24.49 -20.88 -17.75
C SER A 5 -23.50 -21.95 -18.21
N ALA A 6 -23.56 -22.34 -19.49
CA ALA A 6 -22.62 -23.32 -20.05
C ALA A 6 -21.20 -22.75 -20.16
N ALA A 7 -21.05 -21.49 -20.58
CA ALA A 7 -19.77 -20.80 -20.62
C ALA A 7 -19.16 -20.69 -19.21
N MET A 8 -19.97 -20.38 -18.20
CA MET A 8 -19.52 -20.30 -16.80
C MET A 8 -18.97 -21.62 -16.26
N LYS A 9 -19.58 -22.76 -16.62
CA LYS A 9 -19.03 -24.08 -16.24
C LYS A 9 -17.65 -24.35 -16.84
N ALA A 10 -17.35 -23.79 -18.02
CA ALA A 10 -16.09 -24.03 -18.71
C ALA A 10 -14.91 -23.25 -18.11
N TRP A 11 -15.13 -22.00 -17.68
CA TRP A 11 -14.05 -21.16 -17.13
C TRP A 11 -13.96 -21.16 -15.60
N ARG A 12 -15.06 -21.42 -14.87
CA ARG A 12 -15.10 -21.27 -13.41
C ARG A 12 -14.05 -22.12 -12.69
N GLY A 13 -13.96 -23.42 -13.01
CA GLY A 13 -12.99 -24.34 -12.39
C GLY A 13 -11.55 -23.85 -12.57
N PRO A 14 -11.07 -23.66 -13.82
CA PRO A 14 -9.74 -23.13 -14.08
C PRO A 14 -9.42 -21.81 -13.37
N ILE A 15 -10.39 -20.88 -13.29
CA ILE A 15 -10.19 -19.59 -12.60
C ILE A 15 -10.04 -19.78 -11.09
N VAL A 16 -10.86 -20.65 -10.49
CA VAL A 16 -10.76 -20.98 -9.07
C VAL A 16 -9.42 -21.66 -8.78
N ASP A 17 -8.98 -22.58 -9.64
CA ASP A 17 -7.71 -23.29 -9.48
C ASP A 17 -6.52 -22.32 -9.59
N ILE A 18 -6.49 -21.47 -10.62
CA ILE A 18 -5.45 -20.46 -10.80
C ILE A 18 -5.41 -19.48 -9.63
N LEU A 19 -6.57 -18.96 -9.20
CA LEU A 19 -6.63 -17.99 -8.10
C LEU A 19 -6.14 -18.59 -6.78
N ASN A 20 -6.37 -19.89 -6.55
CA ASN A 20 -5.93 -20.60 -5.36
C ASN A 20 -4.49 -21.13 -5.44
N ASP A 21 -3.86 -21.11 -6.61
CA ASP A 21 -2.45 -21.49 -6.76
C ASP A 21 -1.55 -20.48 -6.01
N ASN A 22 -0.53 -20.99 -5.31
CA ASN A 22 0.42 -20.16 -4.57
C ASN A 22 1.33 -19.32 -5.48
N ARG A 23 1.36 -19.64 -6.78
CA ARG A 23 2.11 -18.94 -7.83
C ARG A 23 1.22 -18.01 -8.66
N CYS A 24 -0.07 -17.84 -8.31
CA CYS A 24 -1.00 -16.96 -9.04
C CYS A 24 -0.43 -15.56 -9.30
N PHE A 25 0.28 -15.04 -8.30
CA PHE A 25 0.87 -13.69 -8.31
C PHE A 25 2.30 -13.63 -8.83
N ASN A 26 2.81 -14.71 -9.44
CA ASN A 26 4.14 -14.73 -10.09
C ASN A 26 4.02 -14.41 -11.60
N SER A 27 2.93 -13.76 -12.03
CA SER A 27 2.66 -13.39 -13.42
C SER A 27 2.75 -11.87 -13.57
N SER A 28 2.90 -11.32 -14.77
CA SER A 28 3.01 -9.86 -14.90
C SER A 28 1.72 -9.12 -14.49
N ALA A 29 1.85 -7.85 -14.09
CA ALA A 29 0.73 -6.95 -13.80
C ALA A 29 -0.32 -6.92 -14.93
N GLU A 30 0.16 -6.84 -16.17
CA GLU A 30 -0.67 -6.91 -17.39
C GLU A 30 -1.40 -8.26 -17.52
N GLY A 31 -0.75 -9.35 -17.10
CA GLY A 31 -1.39 -10.63 -16.89
C GLY A 31 -2.57 -10.48 -15.93
N GLY A 32 -2.33 -10.08 -14.68
CA GLY A 32 -3.38 -9.87 -13.67
C GLY A 32 -4.57 -9.06 -14.18
N LYS A 33 -4.33 -7.94 -14.88
CA LYS A 33 -5.40 -7.10 -15.46
C LYS A 33 -6.31 -7.83 -16.44
N ARG A 34 -5.76 -8.65 -17.32
CA ARG A 34 -6.56 -9.39 -18.33
C ARG A 34 -7.54 -10.37 -17.67
N TRP A 35 -7.16 -10.94 -16.55
CA TRP A 35 -7.99 -11.91 -15.83
C TRP A 35 -9.00 -11.26 -14.88
N ARG A 36 -8.91 -9.93 -14.67
CA ARG A 36 -9.80 -9.17 -13.78
C ARG A 36 -11.28 -9.46 -14.02
N VAL A 37 -11.70 -9.48 -15.29
CA VAL A 37 -13.12 -9.68 -15.65
C VAL A 37 -13.62 -11.04 -15.20
N LEU A 38 -12.80 -12.09 -15.33
CA LEU A 38 -13.18 -13.46 -14.94
C LEU A 38 -13.24 -13.60 -13.42
N VAL A 39 -12.30 -12.98 -12.70
CA VAL A 39 -12.30 -12.96 -11.23
C VAL A 39 -13.50 -12.17 -10.71
N LYS A 40 -13.79 -10.99 -11.27
CA LYS A 40 -14.99 -10.22 -10.93
C LYS A 40 -16.27 -11.07 -11.12
N MET A 41 -16.43 -11.69 -12.29
CA MET A 41 -17.59 -12.53 -12.60
C MET A 41 -17.73 -13.73 -11.64
N LEU A 42 -16.60 -14.31 -11.21
CA LEU A 42 -16.59 -15.42 -10.25
C LEU A 42 -17.25 -15.02 -8.93
N PHE A 43 -16.81 -13.91 -8.33
CA PHE A 43 -17.29 -13.43 -7.03
C PHE A 43 -18.65 -12.73 -7.11
N GLU A 44 -19.06 -12.23 -8.28
CA GLU A 44 -20.42 -11.75 -8.50
C GLU A 44 -21.45 -12.88 -8.53
N THR A 45 -21.09 -14.01 -9.15
CA THR A 45 -22.00 -15.15 -9.31
C THR A 45 -22.05 -16.01 -8.06
N ASP A 46 -20.89 -16.29 -7.47
CA ASP A 46 -20.80 -17.10 -6.26
C ASP A 46 -20.67 -16.24 -5.02
N LYS A 47 -21.80 -16.06 -4.34
CA LYS A 47 -21.91 -15.28 -3.11
C LYS A 47 -21.17 -15.90 -1.91
N THR A 48 -20.79 -17.17 -1.98
CA THR A 48 -20.07 -17.87 -0.90
C THR A 48 -18.55 -17.75 -1.03
N ALA A 49 -18.03 -17.48 -2.24
CA ALA A 49 -16.60 -17.43 -2.54
C ALA A 49 -15.83 -16.43 -1.67
N LEU A 50 -16.39 -15.23 -1.43
CA LEU A 50 -15.73 -14.22 -0.60
C LEU A 50 -15.66 -14.66 0.86
N THR A 51 -16.75 -15.23 1.39
CA THR A 51 -16.79 -15.74 2.77
C THR A 51 -15.80 -16.87 2.98
N GLU A 52 -15.67 -17.78 2.01
CA GLU A 52 -14.67 -18.85 2.02
C GLU A 52 -13.23 -18.32 1.93
N LEU A 53 -12.99 -17.25 1.16
CA LEU A 53 -11.69 -16.60 1.14
C LEU A 53 -11.37 -15.95 2.49
N LEU A 54 -12.33 -15.26 3.10
CA LEU A 54 -12.16 -14.59 4.40
C LEU A 54 -11.90 -15.57 5.55
N SER A 55 -12.49 -16.77 5.52
CA SER A 55 -12.24 -17.78 6.56
C SER A 55 -10.78 -18.24 6.55
N ARG A 56 -10.17 -18.38 5.37
CA ARG A 56 -8.78 -18.81 5.17
C ARG A 56 -7.73 -17.77 5.60
N ILE A 57 -8.11 -16.52 5.89
CA ILE A 57 -7.18 -15.50 6.40
C ILE A 57 -6.81 -15.78 7.86
N THR A 58 -7.78 -16.17 8.69
CA THR A 58 -7.58 -16.38 10.13
C THR A 58 -7.56 -17.85 10.54
N THR A 59 -7.81 -18.77 9.61
CA THR A 59 -7.75 -20.20 9.93
C THR A 59 -6.31 -20.55 10.30
N ALA A 60 -6.09 -20.86 11.57
CA ALA A 60 -4.86 -21.51 12.02
C ALA A 60 -4.77 -22.87 11.30
N PRO A 61 -3.68 -23.16 10.57
CA PRO A 61 -3.46 -24.50 10.05
C PRO A 61 -3.43 -25.47 11.24
N SER A 62 -3.99 -26.65 11.00
CA SER A 62 -4.12 -27.79 11.93
C SER A 62 -3.05 -27.87 13.01
N ALA A 63 -3.44 -28.28 14.23
CA ALA A 63 -2.60 -28.63 15.39
C ALA A 63 -1.62 -29.82 15.15
N ASN A 64 -0.96 -29.83 14.01
CA ASN A 64 0.10 -30.74 13.64
C ASN A 64 1.41 -30.10 14.11
N ILE A 65 2.05 -30.71 15.10
CA ILE A 65 3.26 -30.23 15.80
C ILE A 65 4.49 -30.09 14.87
N PHE A 66 4.34 -30.41 13.58
CA PHE A 66 5.37 -30.37 12.54
C PHE A 66 5.11 -29.33 11.43
N THR A 67 4.12 -28.43 11.58
CA THR A 67 3.87 -27.39 10.56
C THR A 67 4.92 -26.28 10.60
N ASN A 68 5.43 -25.90 9.43
CA ASN A 68 6.40 -24.83 9.28
C ASN A 68 5.70 -23.46 9.43
N ARG A 69 5.92 -22.78 10.56
CA ARG A 69 5.37 -21.44 10.86
C ARG A 69 5.61 -20.43 9.73
N GLU A 70 6.77 -20.44 9.09
CA GLU A 70 7.08 -19.53 7.97
C GLU A 70 6.15 -19.80 6.79
N TYR A 71 5.94 -21.07 6.47
CA TYR A 71 5.01 -21.48 5.43
C TYR A 71 3.56 -21.10 5.76
N GLU A 72 3.15 -21.17 7.03
CA GLU A 72 1.83 -20.70 7.45
C GLU A 72 1.68 -19.18 7.26
N MET A 73 2.71 -18.40 7.60
CA MET A 73 2.71 -16.95 7.37
C MET A 73 2.68 -16.62 5.89
N LEU A 74 3.38 -17.39 5.05
CA LEU A 74 3.31 -17.28 3.60
C LEU A 74 1.90 -17.58 3.06
N LEU A 75 1.24 -18.64 3.53
CA LEU A 75 -0.13 -18.92 3.09
C LEU A 75 -1.12 -17.82 3.52
N ARG A 76 -0.95 -17.27 4.73
CA ARG A 76 -1.78 -16.18 5.23
C ARG A 76 -1.56 -14.89 4.42
N SER A 77 -0.32 -14.56 4.09
CA SER A 77 0.01 -13.41 3.24
C SER A 77 -0.60 -13.59 1.84
N LEU A 78 -0.47 -14.76 1.22
CA LEU A 78 -1.08 -15.05 -0.08
C LEU A 78 -2.61 -14.95 -0.06
N ASN A 79 -3.28 -15.37 1.02
CA ASN A 79 -4.73 -15.22 1.15
C ASN A 79 -5.17 -13.75 1.29
N LEU A 80 -4.39 -12.91 2.00
CA LEU A 80 -4.61 -11.46 2.03
C LEU A 80 -4.38 -10.82 0.66
N ARG A 81 -3.38 -11.29 -0.10
CA ARG A 81 -3.15 -10.84 -1.47
C ARG A 81 -4.31 -11.21 -2.39
N ARG A 82 -4.85 -12.44 -2.27
CA ARG A 82 -6.07 -12.88 -2.97
C ARG A 82 -7.25 -11.99 -2.63
N LEU A 83 -7.45 -11.65 -1.35
CA LEU A 83 -8.50 -10.72 -0.93
C LEU A 83 -8.31 -9.36 -1.61
N SER A 84 -7.10 -8.81 -1.55
CA SER A 84 -6.75 -7.53 -2.17
C SER A 84 -7.05 -7.53 -3.66
N TYR A 85 -6.67 -8.58 -4.38
CA TYR A 85 -6.95 -8.70 -5.81
C TYR A 85 -8.45 -8.80 -6.11
N VAL A 86 -9.20 -9.63 -5.38
CA VAL A 86 -10.66 -9.74 -5.52
C VAL A 86 -11.34 -8.40 -5.32
N LEU A 87 -10.98 -7.68 -4.25
CA LEU A 87 -11.50 -6.34 -3.97
C LEU A 87 -11.16 -5.36 -5.10
N LEU A 88 -9.92 -5.39 -5.61
CA LEU A 88 -9.47 -4.54 -6.72
C LEU A 88 -10.25 -4.82 -8.01
N THR A 89 -10.62 -6.08 -8.28
CA THR A 89 -11.37 -6.42 -9.49
C THR A 89 -12.81 -5.90 -9.48
N GLY A 90 -13.38 -5.72 -8.29
CA GLY A 90 -14.76 -5.27 -8.10
C GLY A 90 -15.02 -3.82 -8.50
N GLU A 91 -16.30 -3.48 -8.59
CA GLU A 91 -16.77 -2.11 -8.75
C GLU A 91 -16.66 -1.31 -7.45
N LYS A 92 -16.72 0.02 -7.58
CA LYS A 92 -16.74 0.91 -6.42
C LYS A 92 -17.89 0.54 -5.49
N ASN A 93 -17.60 0.37 -4.21
CA ASN A 93 -18.54 -0.01 -3.16
C ASN A 93 -19.20 -1.42 -3.34
N GLN A 94 -18.70 -2.29 -4.21
CA GLN A 94 -19.30 -3.61 -4.45
C GLN A 94 -19.39 -4.49 -3.19
N PHE A 95 -18.42 -4.36 -2.27
CA PHE A 95 -18.27 -5.24 -1.11
C PHE A 95 -18.71 -4.61 0.21
N LEU A 96 -19.55 -3.56 0.20
CA LEU A 96 -20.00 -2.87 1.42
C LEU A 96 -20.66 -3.82 2.44
N THR A 97 -21.41 -4.81 1.97
CA THR A 97 -22.06 -5.79 2.85
C THR A 97 -21.07 -6.68 3.62
N GLN A 98 -19.89 -6.93 3.06
CA GLN A 98 -18.84 -7.74 3.68
C GLN A 98 -17.76 -6.88 4.36
N LEU A 99 -17.82 -5.55 4.20
CA LEU A 99 -16.82 -4.62 4.72
C LEU A 99 -16.58 -4.77 6.23
N PRO A 100 -17.60 -4.92 7.10
CA PRO A 100 -17.36 -5.12 8.53
C PRO A 100 -16.51 -6.37 8.81
N THR A 101 -16.80 -7.48 8.15
CA THR A 101 -16.02 -8.73 8.29
C THR A 101 -14.61 -8.59 7.72
N ILE A 102 -14.46 -7.88 6.60
CA ILE A 102 -13.13 -7.58 6.03
C ILE A 102 -12.31 -6.78 7.05
N GLN A 103 -12.87 -5.69 7.58
CA GLN A 103 -12.21 -4.86 8.60
C GLN A 103 -11.85 -5.68 9.84
N GLU A 104 -12.76 -6.51 10.35
CA GLU A 104 -12.49 -7.40 11.48
C GLU A 104 -11.28 -8.31 11.21
N LYS A 105 -11.19 -8.94 10.03
CA LYS A 105 -10.08 -9.82 9.66
C LYS A 105 -8.74 -9.07 9.55
N LEU A 106 -8.75 -7.83 9.02
CA LEU A 106 -7.54 -7.01 8.94
C LEU A 106 -7.09 -6.57 10.34
N VAL A 107 -8.01 -6.10 11.19
CA VAL A 107 -7.73 -5.70 12.58
C VAL A 107 -7.20 -6.87 13.40
N ASP A 108 -7.86 -8.04 13.31
CA ASP A 108 -7.40 -9.25 14.00
C ASP A 108 -6.01 -9.66 13.53
N THR A 109 -5.71 -9.54 12.23
CA THR A 109 -4.38 -9.85 11.71
C THR A 109 -3.31 -8.90 12.23
N LEU A 110 -3.55 -7.59 12.22
CA LEU A 110 -2.61 -6.59 12.76
C LEU A 110 -2.34 -6.82 14.26
N ARG A 111 -3.37 -7.24 15.01
CA ARG A 111 -3.25 -7.53 16.45
C ARG A 111 -2.54 -8.85 16.75
N SER A 112 -2.85 -9.92 16.01
CA SER A 112 -2.47 -11.29 16.35
C SER A 112 -1.22 -11.80 15.63
N VAL A 113 -0.80 -11.14 14.53
CA VAL A 113 0.31 -11.59 13.70
C VAL A 113 1.36 -10.49 13.60
N THR A 114 2.58 -10.81 14.05
CA THR A 114 3.75 -9.91 14.01
C THR A 114 4.63 -10.11 12.77
N ALA A 115 4.36 -11.11 11.93
CA ALA A 115 5.18 -11.42 10.77
C ALA A 115 5.12 -10.29 9.72
N PRO A 116 6.26 -9.66 9.36
CA PRO A 116 6.32 -8.54 8.41
C PRO A 116 5.66 -8.84 7.07
N ILE A 117 5.86 -10.06 6.55
CA ILE A 117 5.26 -10.51 5.28
C ILE A 117 3.72 -10.48 5.30
N VAL A 118 3.10 -10.77 6.44
CA VAL A 118 1.63 -10.78 6.57
C VAL A 118 1.11 -9.35 6.76
N GLN A 119 1.75 -8.56 7.63
CA GLN A 119 1.35 -7.18 7.87
C GLN A 119 1.49 -6.31 6.60
N SER A 120 2.50 -6.58 5.77
CA SER A 120 2.66 -5.93 4.46
C SER A 120 1.43 -6.10 3.55
N GLU A 121 0.85 -7.31 3.53
CA GLU A 121 -0.35 -7.58 2.71
C GLU A 121 -1.61 -6.94 3.30
N VAL A 122 -1.66 -6.69 4.61
CA VAL A 122 -2.72 -5.87 5.20
C VAL A 122 -2.65 -4.46 4.64
N TYR A 123 -1.48 -3.83 4.61
CA TYR A 123 -1.32 -2.47 4.05
C TYR A 123 -1.63 -2.41 2.54
N LEU A 124 -1.28 -3.43 1.75
CA LEU A 124 -1.75 -3.56 0.37
C LEU A 124 -3.27 -3.62 0.29
N CYS A 125 -3.92 -4.43 1.13
CA CYS A 125 -5.38 -4.54 1.17
C CYS A 125 -6.04 -3.21 1.55
N VAL A 126 -5.48 -2.46 2.51
CA VAL A 126 -5.97 -1.13 2.89
C VAL A 126 -5.88 -0.16 1.71
N ARG A 127 -4.77 -0.16 0.96
CA ARG A 127 -4.63 0.68 -0.25
C ARG A 127 -5.71 0.37 -1.30
N VAL A 128 -6.03 -0.92 -1.50
CA VAL A 128 -7.13 -1.32 -2.39
C VAL A 128 -8.48 -0.83 -1.88
N LEU A 129 -8.74 -0.97 -0.57
CA LEU A 129 -9.99 -0.49 0.04
C LEU A 129 -10.17 1.03 -0.15
N LEU A 130 -9.10 1.82 0.03
CA LEU A 130 -9.12 3.27 -0.21
C LEU A 130 -9.47 3.62 -1.67
N CYS A 131 -9.07 2.78 -2.63
CA CYS A 131 -9.36 2.99 -4.05
C CYS A 131 -10.75 2.48 -4.49
N ARG A 132 -11.33 1.54 -3.74
CA ARG A 132 -12.59 0.87 -4.12
C ARG A 132 -13.78 1.25 -3.26
N LEU A 133 -13.58 1.91 -2.12
CA LEU A 133 -14.65 2.38 -1.26
C LEU A 133 -14.74 3.90 -1.27
N SER A 134 -15.94 4.40 -1.02
CA SER A 134 -16.13 5.82 -0.76
C SER A 134 -15.58 6.16 0.65
N PRO A 135 -14.89 7.30 0.85
CA PRO A 135 -14.16 7.60 2.09
C PRO A 135 -14.96 7.40 3.38
N HIS A 136 -16.22 7.84 3.40
CA HIS A 136 -17.13 7.70 4.55
C HIS A 136 -17.38 6.24 5.00
N ASN A 137 -17.18 5.25 4.14
CA ASN A 137 -17.34 3.83 4.53
C ASN A 137 -16.14 3.32 5.35
N LEU A 138 -15.04 4.05 5.36
CA LEU A 138 -13.82 3.72 6.10
C LEU A 138 -13.67 4.54 7.38
N SER A 139 -14.63 5.42 7.72
CA SER A 139 -14.55 6.32 8.87
C SER A 139 -14.22 5.59 10.19
N SER A 140 -14.83 4.43 10.45
CA SER A 140 -14.58 3.63 11.65
C SER A 140 -13.23 2.92 11.69
N PHE A 141 -12.53 2.83 10.55
CA PHE A 141 -11.29 2.08 10.41
C PHE A 141 -10.04 2.94 10.56
N TRP A 142 -10.15 4.25 10.37
CA TRP A 142 -9.04 5.20 10.51
C TRP A 142 -8.26 5.12 11.82
N PRO A 143 -8.89 5.00 13.01
CA PRO A 143 -8.13 4.91 14.25
C PRO A 143 -7.14 3.75 14.25
N VAL A 144 -7.51 2.60 13.65
CA VAL A 144 -6.62 1.44 13.53
C VAL A 144 -5.51 1.72 12.52
N ILE A 145 -5.84 2.24 11.35
CA ILE A 145 -4.85 2.56 10.30
C ILE A 145 -3.79 3.53 10.83
N LEU A 146 -4.22 4.61 11.49
CA LEU A 146 -3.33 5.64 12.02
C LEU A 146 -2.45 5.10 13.14
N THR A 147 -3.02 4.33 14.07
CA THR A 147 -2.25 3.72 15.17
C THR A 147 -1.17 2.78 14.64
N GLU A 148 -1.50 1.95 13.64
CA GLU A 148 -0.53 1.00 13.08
C GLU A 148 0.52 1.67 12.20
N LEU A 149 0.17 2.69 11.41
CA LEU A 149 1.15 3.49 10.67
C LEU A 149 2.12 4.20 11.63
N TYR A 150 1.58 4.85 12.67
CA TYR A 150 2.40 5.51 13.69
C TYR A 150 3.33 4.50 14.37
N ARG A 151 2.82 3.34 14.80
CA ARG A 151 3.61 2.27 15.42
C ARG A 151 4.77 1.81 14.54
N VAL A 152 4.54 1.58 13.24
CA VAL A 152 5.59 1.13 12.32
C VAL A 152 6.68 2.19 12.18
N PHE A 153 6.34 3.46 11.96
CA PHE A 153 7.33 4.50 11.80
C PHE A 153 8.05 4.86 13.11
N GLU A 154 7.34 4.89 14.23
CA GLU A 154 7.93 5.10 15.56
C GLU A 154 8.97 4.01 15.87
N GLN A 155 8.69 2.74 15.54
CA GLN A 155 9.66 1.66 15.70
C GLN A 155 10.96 1.94 14.93
N VAL A 156 10.87 2.46 13.70
CA VAL A 156 12.04 2.82 12.89
C VAL A 156 12.81 3.98 13.50
N THR A 157 12.12 4.98 14.07
CA THR A 157 12.79 6.10 14.76
C THR A 157 13.57 5.64 16.00
N GLY A 158 13.07 4.62 16.72
CA GLY A 158 13.73 4.07 17.91
C GLY A 158 14.84 3.08 17.60
N SER A 159 14.73 2.32 16.51
CA SER A 159 15.69 1.32 16.08
C SER A 159 15.62 1.11 14.57
N LEU A 160 16.69 1.51 13.87
CA LEU A 160 16.78 1.31 12.43
C LEU A 160 16.93 -0.18 12.08
N PRO A 161 16.21 -0.68 11.07
CA PRO A 161 16.36 -2.06 10.61
C PRO A 161 17.73 -2.26 9.97
N SER A 162 18.28 -3.47 10.06
CA SER A 162 19.47 -3.84 9.30
C SER A 162 19.15 -3.99 7.82
N ASP A 163 20.14 -3.74 6.96
CA ASP A 163 20.03 -4.02 5.53
C ASP A 163 19.68 -5.50 5.29
N GLY A 164 18.80 -5.76 4.33
CA GLY A 164 18.24 -7.08 4.03
C GLY A 164 17.26 -7.64 5.07
N SER A 165 16.89 -6.88 6.11
CA SER A 165 15.88 -7.30 7.09
C SER A 165 14.50 -7.46 6.46
N GLU A 166 13.72 -8.46 6.90
CA GLU A 166 12.32 -8.63 6.50
C GLU A 166 11.43 -7.44 6.91
N GLU A 167 11.84 -6.67 7.92
CA GLU A 167 11.14 -5.46 8.37
C GLU A 167 11.11 -4.37 7.30
N LEU A 168 12.09 -4.34 6.41
CA LEU A 168 12.15 -3.38 5.31
C LEU A 168 10.92 -3.48 4.38
N GLY A 169 10.45 -4.70 4.11
CA GLY A 169 9.24 -4.92 3.32
C GLY A 169 7.98 -4.35 3.98
N LEU A 170 7.91 -4.42 5.32
CA LEU A 170 6.82 -3.83 6.11
C LEU A 170 6.87 -2.30 6.10
N ILE A 171 8.06 -1.72 6.26
CA ILE A 171 8.27 -0.27 6.23
C ILE A 171 7.93 0.30 4.85
N LEU A 172 8.34 -0.38 3.78
CA LEU A 172 7.96 -0.03 2.41
C LEU A 172 6.44 -0.08 2.22
N ALA A 173 5.77 -1.13 2.72
CA ALA A 173 4.32 -1.28 2.60
C ALA A 173 3.56 -0.16 3.36
N ALA A 174 4.01 0.20 4.57
CA ALA A 174 3.47 1.32 5.33
C ALA A 174 3.74 2.67 4.64
N SER A 175 4.94 2.87 4.10
CA SER A 175 5.32 4.06 3.33
C SER A 175 4.47 4.22 2.08
N LYS A 176 4.21 3.15 1.34
CA LYS A 176 3.30 3.16 0.18
C LYS A 176 1.85 3.47 0.55
N LEU A 177 1.39 3.04 1.72
CA LEU A 177 0.06 3.43 2.20
C LEU A 177 0.05 4.94 2.48
N LEU A 178 1.04 5.46 3.20
CA LEU A 178 1.14 6.90 3.50
C LEU A 178 1.26 7.75 2.24
N ASP A 179 2.08 7.34 1.27
CA ASP A 179 2.21 7.98 -0.04
C ASP A 179 0.86 8.05 -0.77
N LEU A 180 0.09 6.94 -0.80
CA LEU A 180 -1.25 6.97 -1.36
C LEU A 180 -2.19 7.91 -0.59
N LEU A 181 -2.13 7.95 0.74
CA LEU A 181 -2.95 8.85 1.56
C LEU A 181 -2.67 10.33 1.24
N LEU A 182 -1.40 10.69 1.05
CA LEU A 182 -0.96 12.04 0.65
C LEU A 182 -1.44 12.42 -0.75
N VAL A 183 -1.58 11.44 -1.65
CA VAL A 183 -2.13 11.63 -3.01
C VAL A 183 -3.65 11.78 -2.99
N LEU A 184 -4.35 10.96 -2.21
CA LEU A 184 -5.81 10.95 -2.16
C LEU A 184 -6.37 12.18 -1.42
N GLN A 185 -5.69 12.61 -0.35
CA GLN A 185 -6.10 13.75 0.49
C GLN A 185 -7.57 13.67 0.94
N THR A 186 -7.97 12.51 1.46
CA THR A 186 -9.31 12.34 2.03
C THR A 186 -9.45 13.20 3.29
N GLU A 187 -10.62 13.78 3.51
CA GLU A 187 -10.89 14.67 4.66
C GLU A 187 -10.56 13.99 6.00
N GLU A 188 -10.86 12.69 6.12
CA GLU A 188 -10.60 11.90 7.32
C GLU A 188 -9.10 11.72 7.62
N PHE A 189 -8.24 11.75 6.59
CA PHE A 189 -6.79 11.68 6.76
C PHE A 189 -6.19 13.07 6.99
N GLN A 190 -6.66 14.09 6.28
CA GLN A 190 -6.09 15.44 6.36
C GLN A 190 -6.08 16.01 7.78
N ILE A 191 -7.08 15.72 8.61
CA ILE A 191 -7.10 16.17 10.02
C ILE A 191 -5.98 15.56 10.88
N HIS A 192 -5.38 14.45 10.44
CA HIS A 192 -4.32 13.72 11.13
C HIS A 192 -2.96 13.79 10.42
N GLN A 193 -2.90 14.33 9.20
CA GLN A 193 -1.72 14.25 8.33
C GLN A 193 -0.48 14.94 8.92
N TRP A 194 -0.68 15.97 9.75
CA TRP A 194 0.37 16.72 10.44
C TRP A 194 1.27 15.84 11.31
N ILE A 195 0.77 14.67 11.73
CA ILE A 195 1.57 13.67 12.46
C ILE A 195 2.70 13.14 11.57
N PHE A 196 2.43 12.98 10.28
CA PHE A 196 3.31 12.30 9.34
C PHE A 196 4.15 13.25 8.50
N ILE A 197 3.59 14.40 8.09
CA ILE A 197 4.26 15.39 7.24
C ILE A 197 4.12 16.81 7.81
N THR A 198 5.05 17.69 7.46
CA THR A 198 4.85 19.12 7.63
C THR A 198 3.92 19.62 6.53
N ASP A 199 2.66 19.92 6.88
CA ASP A 199 1.62 20.35 5.93
C ASP A 199 1.47 21.88 5.81
N THR A 200 2.40 22.62 6.41
CA THR A 200 2.48 24.09 6.38
C THR A 200 3.52 24.58 5.36
N VAL A 201 3.62 25.91 5.21
CA VAL A 201 4.66 26.57 4.41
C VAL A 201 6.08 26.25 4.88
N ASP A 202 6.24 25.82 6.14
CA ASP A 202 7.53 25.46 6.73
C ASP A 202 8.19 24.27 6.04
N ALA A 203 7.40 23.45 5.30
CA ALA A 203 7.92 22.39 4.45
C ALA A 203 8.90 22.92 3.38
N VAL A 204 8.62 24.11 2.83
CA VAL A 204 9.42 24.76 1.77
C VAL A 204 10.34 25.82 2.36
N TYR A 205 9.85 26.60 3.32
CA TYR A 205 10.56 27.72 3.91
C TYR A 205 10.77 27.48 5.40
N ARG A 206 11.81 26.70 5.72
CA ARG A 206 12.13 26.36 7.12
C ARG A 206 12.54 27.61 7.90
N PRO A 207 11.93 27.89 9.08
CA PRO A 207 12.31 29.00 9.94
C PRO A 207 13.70 28.81 10.56
N ASP A 208 14.27 29.89 11.09
CA ASP A 208 15.50 29.82 11.88
C ASP A 208 15.27 28.92 13.11
N GLN A 209 16.20 27.99 13.38
CA GLN A 209 16.10 26.98 14.46
C GLN A 209 14.99 25.92 14.26
N TRP A 210 14.61 25.64 13.01
CA TRP A 210 13.66 24.57 12.70
C TRP A 210 14.16 23.19 13.19
N SER A 211 13.25 22.43 13.78
CA SER A 211 13.42 21.01 14.12
C SER A 211 12.24 20.23 13.57
N PRO A 212 12.44 19.03 13.01
CA PRO A 212 11.33 18.24 12.50
C PRO A 212 10.44 17.79 13.66
N ALA A 213 9.13 17.96 13.48
CA ALA A 213 8.12 17.42 14.37
C ALA A 213 7.32 16.30 13.70
N ALA A 214 7.18 16.38 12.37
CA ALA A 214 6.48 15.39 11.57
C ALA A 214 7.33 14.13 11.38
N MET A 215 6.68 12.97 11.45
CA MET A 215 7.34 11.66 11.45
C MET A 215 8.29 11.45 10.27
N LEU A 216 7.88 11.79 9.04
CA LEU A 216 8.72 11.59 7.86
C LEU A 216 9.93 12.53 7.83
N ASP A 217 9.78 13.75 8.33
CA ASP A 217 10.88 14.70 8.42
C ASP A 217 11.91 14.24 9.47
N CYS A 218 11.44 13.70 10.61
CA CYS A 218 12.32 13.07 11.62
C CYS A 218 13.06 11.85 11.05
N LEU A 219 12.35 10.98 10.31
CA LEU A 219 12.95 9.82 9.67
C LEU A 219 13.98 10.21 8.61
N ALA A 220 13.75 11.29 7.87
CA ALA A 220 14.71 11.82 6.90
C ALA A 220 16.03 12.22 7.58
N GLU A 221 15.97 12.88 8.74
CA GLU A 221 17.17 13.24 9.52
C GLU A 221 17.87 12.00 10.08
N ILE A 222 17.14 11.12 10.78
CA ILE A 222 17.71 9.91 11.41
C ILE A 222 18.43 9.02 10.38
N VAL A 223 17.79 8.78 9.23
CA VAL A 223 18.38 7.93 8.17
C VAL A 223 19.51 8.67 7.44
N GLY A 224 19.43 10.00 7.32
CA GLY A 224 20.45 10.85 6.72
C GLY A 224 21.76 10.90 7.51
N GLU A 225 21.71 10.75 8.84
CA GLU A 225 22.88 10.74 9.72
C GLU A 225 23.67 9.41 9.70
N LEU A 226 23.13 8.36 9.09
CA LEU A 226 23.81 7.07 9.05
C LEU A 226 25.16 7.15 8.31
N PRO A 227 26.26 6.62 8.89
CA PRO A 227 27.60 6.67 8.29
C PRO A 227 27.60 6.15 6.87
N SER A 228 27.98 6.99 5.91
CA SER A 228 28.16 6.54 4.52
C SER A 228 29.46 5.75 4.45
N GLU A 229 29.40 4.43 4.25
CA GLU A 229 30.61 3.65 3.98
C GLU A 229 31.21 4.07 2.63
N GLY A 230 32.20 4.97 2.68
CA GLY A 230 33.24 5.13 1.67
C GLY A 230 32.81 5.32 0.21
N SER A 231 32.38 6.53 -0.16
CA SER A 231 32.88 7.19 -1.38
C SER A 231 32.63 8.69 -1.32
N SER A 232 33.66 9.42 -0.90
CA SER A 232 33.77 10.84 -1.19
C SER A 232 34.16 11.02 -2.64
N LYS A 233 33.20 11.40 -3.50
CA LYS A 233 33.39 12.32 -4.62
C LYS A 233 32.08 13.08 -4.85
N HIS A 234 32.15 14.39 -4.62
CA HIS A 234 31.30 15.44 -5.18
C HIS A 234 30.23 14.97 -6.19
N LEU A 235 28.97 15.05 -5.77
CA LEU A 235 27.95 15.72 -6.56
C LEU A 235 27.09 16.52 -5.58
N ASP A 236 27.50 17.77 -5.36
CA ASP A 236 26.52 18.84 -5.10
C ASP A 236 25.70 18.99 -6.38
N HIS A 237 24.81 18.03 -6.64
CA HIS A 237 23.62 18.31 -7.40
C HIS A 237 22.53 18.54 -6.37
N VAL A 238 22.59 19.72 -5.74
CA VAL A 238 21.36 20.44 -5.46
C VAL A 238 20.64 20.43 -6.81
N VAL A 239 19.59 19.63 -6.93
CA VAL A 239 18.61 19.88 -7.98
C VAL A 239 18.00 21.20 -7.57
N SER A 240 18.67 22.30 -7.95
CA SER A 240 18.01 23.55 -8.19
C SER A 240 17.02 23.22 -9.30
N THR A 241 15.82 22.84 -8.91
CA THR A 241 14.63 23.09 -9.70
C THR A 241 14.64 24.59 -9.92
N SER A 242 15.35 25.02 -10.97
CA SER A 242 15.00 26.26 -11.66
C SER A 242 13.49 26.24 -11.77
N PRO A 243 12.76 27.29 -11.38
CA PRO A 243 11.33 27.34 -11.56
C PRO A 243 11.10 27.26 -13.06
N THR A 244 10.89 26.05 -13.58
CA THR A 244 10.35 25.84 -14.91
C THR A 244 9.00 26.49 -14.81
N THR A 245 8.90 27.70 -15.35
CA THR A 245 7.63 28.35 -15.66
C THR A 245 6.71 27.25 -16.15
N PRO A 246 5.61 26.93 -15.43
CA PRO A 246 4.73 25.86 -15.84
C PRO A 246 4.32 26.18 -17.26
N SER A 247 4.69 25.32 -18.21
CA SER A 247 4.21 25.46 -19.58
C SER A 247 2.69 25.46 -19.46
N VAL A 248 2.08 26.57 -19.81
CA VAL A 248 0.63 26.77 -19.80
C VAL A 248 0.02 25.64 -20.64
N GLY A 249 -0.51 24.59 -19.98
CA GLY A 249 -1.18 23.49 -20.67
C GLY A 249 -1.10 22.11 -20.00
N THR A 250 -0.01 21.74 -19.33
CA THR A 250 0.13 20.36 -18.82
C THR A 250 -0.38 20.26 -17.39
N ARG A 251 -1.64 19.84 -17.24
CA ARG A 251 -2.28 19.59 -15.93
C ARG A 251 -1.55 18.45 -15.22
N ILE A 252 -0.85 18.75 -14.13
CA ILE A 252 -0.11 17.75 -13.35
C ILE A 252 -1.13 16.99 -12.48
N LEU A 253 -1.28 15.69 -12.71
CA LEU A 253 -2.10 14.82 -11.87
C LEU A 253 -1.26 14.29 -10.70
N ARG A 254 -1.85 14.20 -9.50
CA ARG A 254 -1.19 13.61 -8.34
C ARG A 254 -1.09 12.10 -8.49
N ARG A 255 0.08 11.54 -8.18
CA ARG A 255 0.35 10.11 -8.26
C ARG A 255 1.31 9.69 -7.15
N PRO A 256 1.25 8.44 -6.67
CA PRO A 256 2.17 7.94 -5.64
C PRO A 256 3.62 8.05 -6.10
N PHE A 257 4.47 8.55 -5.24
CA PHE A 257 5.91 8.68 -5.46
C PHE A 257 6.62 7.31 -5.49
N LEU A 258 6.20 6.38 -4.62
CA LEU A 258 6.81 5.07 -4.41
C LEU A 258 6.32 3.97 -5.37
N ARG A 259 5.55 4.32 -6.41
CA ARG A 259 4.91 3.35 -7.31
C ARG A 259 5.87 2.33 -7.94
N ASN A 260 7.07 2.77 -8.33
CA ASN A 260 8.07 1.94 -9.03
C ASN A 260 9.03 1.22 -8.07
N LEU A 261 8.84 1.35 -6.76
CA LEU A 261 9.75 0.79 -5.74
C LEU A 261 9.14 -0.48 -5.17
N HIS A 262 9.46 -1.65 -5.71
CA HIS A 262 8.80 -2.91 -5.32
C HIS A 262 9.46 -3.59 -4.10
N GLN A 263 10.75 -3.36 -3.91
CA GLN A 263 11.55 -3.87 -2.80
C GLN A 263 12.61 -2.83 -2.44
N ILE A 264 13.06 -2.86 -1.18
CA ILE A 264 14.21 -2.10 -0.69
C ILE A 264 15.16 -3.06 0.02
N ASP A 265 16.45 -2.83 -0.13
CA ASP A 265 17.51 -3.61 0.53
C ASP A 265 18.08 -2.84 1.72
N SER A 266 17.87 -1.51 1.75
CA SER A 266 18.24 -0.64 2.86
C SER A 266 17.15 0.37 3.16
N ILE A 267 17.05 0.82 4.41
CA ILE A 267 16.18 1.92 4.79
C ILE A 267 16.53 3.22 4.03
N ARG A 268 17.78 3.33 3.56
CA ARG A 268 18.26 4.45 2.75
C ARG A 268 17.51 4.62 1.43
N ASP A 269 16.94 3.54 0.90
CA ASP A 269 16.16 3.57 -0.35
C ASP A 269 14.88 4.43 -0.22
N LEU A 270 14.40 4.66 1.01
CA LEU A 270 13.25 5.50 1.31
C LEU A 270 13.60 6.97 1.62
N VAL A 271 14.90 7.32 1.70
CA VAL A 271 15.35 8.70 1.98
C VAL A 271 14.80 9.72 0.97
N PRO A 272 14.74 9.44 -0.36
CA PRO A 272 14.13 10.38 -1.29
C PRO A 272 12.67 10.68 -0.92
N PHE A 273 11.89 9.64 -0.61
CA PHE A 273 10.49 9.80 -0.20
C PHE A 273 10.36 10.58 1.11
N PHE A 274 11.13 10.23 2.14
CA PHE A 274 11.08 10.93 3.44
C PHE A 274 11.43 12.42 3.30
N ASN A 275 12.44 12.76 2.51
CA ASN A 275 12.83 14.15 2.28
C ASN A 275 11.81 14.96 1.47
N GLN A 276 11.07 14.30 0.56
CA GLN A 276 10.24 14.98 -0.43
C GLN A 276 8.76 14.97 -0.07
N ALA A 277 8.30 14.09 0.83
CA ALA A 277 6.88 13.94 1.13
C ALA A 277 6.19 15.25 1.55
N SER A 278 6.77 15.99 2.51
CA SER A 278 6.23 17.27 3.01
C SER A 278 6.18 18.34 1.89
N ILE A 279 7.27 18.48 1.13
CA ILE A 279 7.39 19.46 0.02
C ILE A 279 6.43 19.11 -1.11
N ALA A 280 6.45 17.86 -1.58
CA ALA A 280 5.63 17.39 -2.69
C ALA A 280 4.13 17.47 -2.34
N TYR A 281 3.76 17.18 -1.10
CA TYR A 281 2.41 17.39 -0.62
C TYR A 281 2.02 18.87 -0.73
N TYR A 282 2.80 19.77 -0.13
CA TYR A 282 2.53 21.21 -0.13
C TYR A 282 2.39 21.77 -1.54
N GLU A 283 3.31 21.43 -2.45
CA GLU A 283 3.25 21.84 -3.85
C GLU A 283 2.03 21.26 -4.59
N SER A 284 1.65 20.02 -4.28
CA SER A 284 0.50 19.36 -4.93
C SER A 284 -0.82 20.07 -4.64
N VAL A 285 -0.99 20.62 -3.44
CA VAL A 285 -2.21 21.35 -3.02
C VAL A 285 -2.49 22.53 -3.95
N TYR A 286 -1.44 23.20 -4.46
CA TYR A 286 -1.59 24.37 -5.33
C TYR A 286 -1.49 24.06 -6.83
N SER A 287 -0.80 22.97 -7.21
CA SER A 287 -0.45 22.70 -8.61
C SER A 287 -1.38 21.73 -9.33
N SER A 288 -2.06 20.82 -8.61
CA SER A 288 -2.75 19.69 -9.23
C SER A 288 -4.27 19.86 -9.40
N ASP A 289 -4.84 21.01 -9.04
CA ASP A 289 -6.30 21.26 -9.09
C ASP A 289 -7.10 20.14 -8.39
N GLY A 290 -6.50 19.53 -7.34
CA GLY A 290 -7.05 18.40 -6.60
C GLY A 290 -7.20 17.07 -7.38
N ARG A 291 -6.71 16.96 -8.62
CA ARG A 291 -6.92 15.76 -9.45
C ARG A 291 -5.88 14.66 -9.21
N VAL A 292 -6.37 13.43 -9.11
CA VAL A 292 -5.58 12.21 -8.92
C VAL A 292 -5.45 11.46 -10.24
N ASP A 293 -4.26 10.96 -10.53
CA ASP A 293 -3.97 10.03 -11.62
C ASP A 293 -4.42 8.62 -11.22
N TRP A 294 -5.72 8.34 -11.36
CA TRP A 294 -6.29 7.05 -10.99
C TRP A 294 -5.75 5.88 -11.82
N GLU A 295 -5.29 6.14 -13.05
CA GLU A 295 -4.65 5.13 -13.89
C GLU A 295 -3.30 4.73 -13.28
N ALA A 296 -2.46 5.70 -12.92
CA ALA A 296 -1.19 5.40 -12.24
C ALA A 296 -1.37 4.74 -10.87
N VAL A 297 -2.42 5.12 -10.11
CA VAL A 297 -2.74 4.47 -8.83
C VAL A 297 -3.16 3.02 -9.05
N GLU A 298 -4.04 2.76 -10.01
CA GLU A 298 -4.50 1.40 -10.30
C GLU A 298 -3.37 0.53 -10.88
N GLU A 299 -2.52 1.08 -11.75
CA GLU A 299 -1.31 0.42 -12.25
C GLU A 299 -0.40 -0.04 -11.12
N GLY A 300 -0.02 0.88 -10.21
CA GLY A 300 0.89 0.57 -9.11
C GLY A 300 0.34 -0.51 -8.16
N LEU A 301 -0.98 -0.60 -7.99
CA LEU A 301 -1.61 -1.69 -7.23
C LEU A 301 -1.48 -3.04 -7.94
N TYR A 302 -1.59 -3.07 -9.27
CA TYR A 302 -1.37 -4.29 -10.04
C TYR A 302 0.11 -4.70 -10.03
N GLU A 303 1.03 -3.76 -10.22
CA GLU A 303 2.48 -4.01 -10.14
C GLU A 303 2.86 -4.57 -8.76
N ASP A 304 2.38 -3.97 -7.67
CA ASP A 304 2.63 -4.45 -6.31
C ASP A 304 2.05 -5.85 -6.01
N MET A 305 0.97 -6.24 -6.68
CA MET A 305 0.36 -7.55 -6.50
C MET A 305 1.08 -8.64 -7.29
N PHE A 306 1.49 -8.34 -8.51
CA PHE A 306 1.82 -9.35 -9.53
C PHE A 306 3.31 -9.37 -9.90
N GLU A 307 4.06 -8.30 -9.70
CA GLU A 307 5.51 -8.38 -9.85
C GLU A 307 6.08 -9.06 -8.60
N GLY A 308 6.37 -10.35 -8.76
CA GLY A 308 6.83 -11.25 -7.70
C GLY A 308 8.04 -10.67 -6.96
N ARG A 309 7.98 -10.78 -5.62
CA ARG A 309 9.15 -10.58 -4.76
C ARG A 309 10.08 -11.79 -4.89
#